data_AF-T0XTI6-F1
#
_entry.id   AF-T0XTI6-F1
#
_cell.length_a   1.000
_cell.length_b   1.000
_cell.length_c   1.000
_cell.angle_alpha   90.00
_cell.angle_beta   90.00
_cell.angle_gamma   90.00
#
_symmetry.space_group_name_H-M   'P 1'
#
loop_
_entity.id
_entity.type
_entity.pdbx_description
1 polymer ?
#
loop_
_entity_poly.entity_id
_entity_poly.type
_entity_poly.pdbx_seq_one_letter_code
_entity_poly.pdbx_strand_id
1 'polypeptide(L)'
;LARGARGFHFEISGLDVLEQALAGGRGALLIGAHVGSFEALRVLATRRPDLDLRLVLDRQQTPALNMLLEALAPTLRAQVIDAAQGGVTVMLALGEAARHGALLALLGDRARHGEATCRVPLLGAAAPLPAAPWRVAAALQVPVLLSFGLYASRSRYHLRFEAFAESIELPRAADARAVAIQACAARYAARIEAQLRESPYNWFNFYDFWQTPELVPAAGDAAGAGG
;
A
#
# COMPACT_ATOMS: atom_id res chain seq x y z
N LEU A 1 20.60 1.19 21.14
CA LEU A 1 19.58 2.26 21.08
C LEU A 1 18.19 1.63 21.10
N ALA A 2 17.70 1.26 22.29
CA ALA A 2 16.42 0.57 22.50
C ALA A 2 15.41 1.52 23.17
N ARG A 3 14.90 2.49 22.42
CA ARG A 3 13.81 3.37 22.89
C ARG A 3 12.55 3.09 22.05
N GLY A 4 11.91 1.96 22.32
CA GLY A 4 10.55 1.72 21.85
C GLY A 4 9.63 2.86 22.31
N ALA A 5 8.91 3.47 21.37
CA ALA A 5 7.83 4.47 21.49
C ALA A 5 7.98 5.68 22.46
N ARG A 6 9.02 5.76 23.31
CA ARG A 6 9.20 6.81 24.32
C ARG A 6 9.53 8.13 23.64
N GLY A 7 8.58 9.07 23.71
CA GLY A 7 8.67 10.40 23.12
C GLY A 7 7.78 10.62 21.90
N PHE A 8 7.07 9.58 21.43
CA PHE A 8 6.10 9.69 20.34
C PHE A 8 4.67 9.62 20.87
N HIS A 9 3.80 10.48 20.32
CA HIS A 9 2.37 10.50 20.62
C HIS A 9 1.60 10.06 19.38
N PHE A 10 0.70 9.09 19.55
CA PHE A 10 -0.10 8.53 18.47
C PHE A 10 -1.57 8.78 18.76
N GLU A 11 -2.22 9.49 17.84
CA GLU A 11 -3.67 9.50 17.71
C GLU A 11 -4.06 8.41 16.73
N ILE A 12 -5.08 7.63 17.05
CA ILE A 12 -5.53 6.51 16.20
C ILE A 12 -7.02 6.69 15.93
N SER A 13 -7.40 6.67 14.67
CA SER A 13 -8.80 6.64 14.22
C SER A 13 -9.06 5.39 13.39
N GLY A 14 -10.30 4.88 13.47
CA GLY A 14 -10.70 3.64 12.79
C GLY A 14 -10.12 2.36 13.38
N LEU A 15 -9.57 2.40 14.60
CA LEU A 15 -9.06 1.19 15.25
C LEU A 15 -10.17 0.14 15.42
N ASP A 16 -11.38 0.58 15.75
CA ASP A 16 -12.59 -0.23 15.81
C ASP A 16 -12.87 -0.96 14.48
N VAL A 17 -12.66 -0.29 13.34
CA VAL A 17 -12.79 -0.90 12.01
C VAL A 17 -11.77 -2.02 11.80
N LEU A 18 -10.53 -1.80 12.20
CA LEU A 18 -9.49 -2.84 12.16
C LEU A 18 -9.84 -4.01 13.07
N GLU A 19 -10.30 -3.74 14.28
CA GLU A 19 -10.67 -4.78 15.25
C GLU A 19 -11.87 -5.61 14.77
N GLN A 20 -12.88 -4.97 14.18
CA GLN A 20 -14.01 -5.65 13.56
C GLN A 20 -13.57 -6.56 12.40
N ALA A 21 -12.67 -6.09 11.54
CA ALA A 21 -12.15 -6.89 10.45
C ALA A 21 -11.39 -8.14 10.92
N LEU A 22 -10.65 -8.03 12.03
CA LEU A 22 -9.87 -9.12 12.61
C LEU A 22 -10.73 -10.07 13.46
N ALA A 23 -11.84 -9.61 14.04
CA ALA A 23 -12.71 -10.39 14.91
C ALA A 23 -13.27 -11.66 14.22
N GLY A 24 -13.38 -11.65 12.89
CA GLY A 24 -13.84 -12.81 12.12
C GLY A 24 -12.83 -13.95 11.98
N GLY A 25 -11.58 -13.80 12.47
CA GLY A 25 -10.56 -14.85 12.46
C GLY A 25 -10.02 -15.25 11.08
N ARG A 26 -10.55 -14.67 9.99
CA ARG A 26 -10.15 -14.95 8.59
C ARG A 26 -8.95 -14.13 8.11
N GLY A 27 -8.30 -13.38 8.99
CA GLY A 27 -7.26 -12.41 8.66
C GLY A 27 -7.81 -11.18 7.97
N ALA A 28 -6.94 -10.22 7.67
CA ALA A 28 -7.30 -9.00 6.95
C ALA A 28 -6.14 -8.49 6.10
N LEU A 29 -6.46 -7.78 5.01
CA LEU A 29 -5.49 -7.12 4.15
C LEU A 29 -5.50 -5.61 4.42
N LEU A 30 -4.34 -5.08 4.78
CA LEU A 30 -4.09 -3.67 5.01
C LEU A 30 -3.26 -3.09 3.86
N ILE A 31 -3.83 -2.16 3.13
CA ILE A 31 -3.16 -1.49 2.00
C ILE A 31 -2.78 -0.07 2.41
N GLY A 32 -1.48 0.21 2.42
CA GLY A 32 -0.94 1.53 2.68
C GLY A 32 -0.38 2.19 1.43
N ALA A 33 -0.05 3.47 1.56
CA ALA A 33 0.75 4.24 0.61
C ALA A 33 2.02 4.77 1.29
N HIS A 34 2.97 5.28 0.50
CA HIS A 34 4.09 6.08 1.02
C HIS A 34 3.65 7.49 1.45
N VAL A 35 2.52 7.57 2.17
CA VAL A 35 1.93 8.78 2.74
C VAL A 35 1.99 8.65 4.26
N GLY A 36 2.88 9.42 4.88
CA GLY A 36 3.18 9.36 6.29
C GLY A 36 4.27 8.33 6.62
N SER A 37 4.17 7.74 7.80
CA SER A 37 5.18 6.88 8.41
C SER A 37 4.70 5.45 8.64
N PHE A 38 5.57 4.49 8.31
CA PHE A 38 5.43 3.08 8.67
C PHE A 38 5.52 2.80 10.17
N GLU A 39 6.06 3.73 10.97
CA GLU A 39 6.21 3.61 12.42
C GLU A 39 4.85 3.34 13.10
N ALA A 40 3.77 3.83 12.50
CA ALA A 40 2.42 3.64 12.97
C ALA A 40 1.98 2.15 13.00
N LEU A 41 2.46 1.32 12.06
CA LEU A 41 2.21 -0.13 12.08
C LEU A 41 3.00 -0.82 13.21
N ARG A 42 4.20 -0.33 13.55
CA ARG A 42 4.95 -0.84 14.72
C ARG A 42 4.24 -0.51 16.03
N VAL A 43 3.60 0.64 16.13
CA VAL A 43 2.76 0.98 17.29
C VAL A 43 1.65 -0.03 17.46
N LEU A 44 1.04 -0.46 16.35
CA LEU A 44 0.01 -1.50 16.37
C LEU A 44 0.57 -2.84 16.88
N ALA A 45 1.73 -3.27 16.38
CA ALA A 45 2.41 -4.46 16.89
C ALA A 45 2.78 -4.35 18.40
N THR A 46 3.00 -3.14 18.91
CA THR A 46 3.28 -2.91 20.34
C THR A 46 2.00 -2.88 21.18
N ARG A 47 0.91 -2.30 20.66
CA ARG A 47 -0.39 -2.17 21.34
C ARG A 47 -1.20 -3.46 21.31
N ARG A 48 -1.00 -4.28 20.27
CA ARG A 48 -1.64 -5.58 20.03
C ARG A 48 -0.53 -6.63 19.79
N PRO A 49 0.21 -7.03 20.84
CA PRO A 49 1.33 -7.95 20.70
C PRO A 49 0.91 -9.35 20.19
N ASP A 50 -0.36 -9.71 20.36
CA ASP A 50 -0.92 -10.98 19.89
C ASP A 50 -1.31 -10.95 18.39
N LEU A 51 -1.20 -9.78 17.74
CA LEU A 51 -1.50 -9.64 16.32
C LEU A 51 -0.36 -10.19 15.46
N ASP A 52 -0.62 -11.24 14.68
CA ASP A 52 0.31 -11.71 13.66
C ASP A 52 0.31 -10.72 12.47
N LEU A 53 1.28 -9.80 12.42
CA LEU A 53 1.39 -8.77 11.40
C LEU A 53 2.40 -9.17 10.33
N ARG A 54 1.95 -9.58 9.14
CA ARG A 54 2.85 -9.93 8.03
C ARG A 54 3.06 -8.78 7.07
N LEU A 55 4.31 -8.35 6.88
CA LEU A 55 4.66 -7.28 5.95
C LEU A 55 5.05 -7.87 4.59
N VAL A 56 4.41 -7.40 3.52
CA VAL A 56 4.70 -7.78 2.15
C VAL A 56 5.56 -6.69 1.51
N LEU A 57 6.86 -6.95 1.39
CA LEU A 57 7.82 -5.97 0.88
C LEU A 57 8.88 -6.63 0.03
N ASP A 58 9.41 -5.87 -0.92
CA ASP A 58 10.59 -6.26 -1.68
C ASP A 58 11.83 -6.00 -0.82
N ARG A 59 12.53 -7.08 -0.42
CA ARG A 59 13.67 -6.95 0.47
C ARG A 59 14.86 -6.26 -0.20
N GLN A 60 14.95 -6.30 -1.52
CA GLN A 60 16.07 -5.76 -2.29
C GLN A 60 15.90 -4.26 -2.53
N GLN A 61 14.67 -3.77 -2.71
CA GLN A 61 14.40 -2.34 -2.95
C GLN A 61 14.33 -1.49 -1.68
N THR A 62 14.23 -2.14 -0.51
CA THR A 62 14.06 -1.44 0.78
C THR A 62 15.10 -1.81 1.85
N PRO A 63 16.43 -1.79 1.59
CA PRO A 63 17.44 -2.20 2.58
C PRO A 63 17.42 -1.32 3.85
N ALA A 64 17.20 0.00 3.69
CA ALA A 64 17.09 0.92 4.81
C ALA A 64 15.86 0.64 5.68
N LEU A 65 14.73 0.27 5.07
CA LEU A 65 13.53 -0.15 5.79
C LEU A 65 13.77 -1.49 6.49
N ASN A 66 14.47 -2.44 5.87
CA ASN A 66 14.82 -3.70 6.52
C ASN A 66 15.73 -3.49 7.74
N MET A 67 16.76 -2.66 7.63
CA MET A 67 17.64 -2.31 8.76
C MET A 67 16.88 -1.54 9.85
N LEU A 68 15.94 -0.67 9.47
CA LEU A 68 15.06 0.03 10.42
C LEU A 68 14.13 -0.95 11.14
N LEU A 69 13.50 -1.87 10.41
CA LEU A 69 12.65 -2.93 10.98
C LEU A 69 13.46 -3.84 11.90
N GLU A 70 14.69 -4.20 11.52
CA GLU A 70 15.63 -4.99 12.33
C GLU A 70 15.99 -4.30 13.65
N ALA A 71 16.29 -3.00 13.61
CA ALA A 71 16.67 -2.24 14.78
C ALA A 71 15.50 -1.94 15.72
N LEU A 72 14.29 -1.82 15.20
CA LEU A 72 13.12 -1.35 15.94
C LEU A 72 12.18 -2.47 16.41
N ALA A 73 12.11 -3.59 15.69
CA ALA A 73 11.33 -4.76 16.07
C ALA A 73 11.90 -6.03 15.39
N PRO A 74 12.93 -6.67 15.97
CA PRO A 74 13.54 -7.86 15.38
C PRO A 74 12.56 -9.03 15.17
N THR A 75 11.45 -9.07 15.90
CA THR A 75 10.34 -10.03 15.69
C THR A 75 9.58 -9.79 14.38
N LEU A 76 9.55 -8.57 13.83
CA LEU A 76 8.90 -8.27 12.55
C LEU A 76 9.69 -8.82 11.36
N ARG A 77 11.01 -9.06 11.47
CA ARG A 77 11.79 -9.68 10.38
C ARG A 77 11.29 -11.09 10.05
N ALA A 78 10.89 -11.86 11.06
CA ALA A 78 10.28 -13.18 10.87
C ALA A 78 8.88 -13.11 10.23
N GLN A 79 8.30 -11.91 10.17
CA GLN A 79 6.96 -11.65 9.68
C GLN A 79 6.96 -11.03 8.27
N VAL A 80 8.12 -10.94 7.61
CA VAL A 80 8.21 -10.45 6.22
C VAL A 80 7.92 -11.57 5.21
N ILE A 81 6.96 -11.32 4.32
CA ILE A 81 6.76 -12.08 3.08
C ILE A 81 7.52 -11.34 1.98
N ASP A 82 8.61 -11.94 1.49
CA ASP A 82 9.47 -11.29 0.49
C ASP A 82 8.79 -11.29 -0.88
N ALA A 83 8.39 -10.10 -1.30
CA ALA A 83 7.66 -9.90 -2.53
C ALA A 83 8.58 -9.90 -3.78
N ALA A 84 9.89 -10.09 -3.62
CA ALA A 84 10.81 -10.37 -4.72
C ALA A 84 10.79 -11.87 -5.14
N GLN A 85 10.14 -12.73 -4.35
CA GLN A 85 9.92 -14.13 -4.74
C GLN A 85 8.90 -14.25 -5.88
N GLY A 86 8.80 -15.45 -6.46
CA GLY A 86 7.80 -15.73 -7.50
C GLY A 86 6.37 -15.52 -7.00
N GLY A 87 5.50 -14.99 -7.86
CA GLY A 87 4.13 -14.60 -7.50
C GLY A 87 3.29 -15.73 -6.88
N VAL A 88 3.50 -16.98 -7.32
CA VAL A 88 2.84 -18.17 -6.73
C VAL A 88 3.29 -18.38 -5.29
N THR A 89 4.59 -18.32 -5.01
CA THR A 89 5.16 -18.49 -3.67
C THR A 89 4.64 -17.41 -2.72
N VAL A 90 4.62 -16.15 -3.18
CA VAL A 90 4.07 -15.03 -2.40
C VAL A 90 2.59 -15.26 -2.11
N MET A 91 1.80 -15.67 -3.10
CA MET A 91 0.36 -15.91 -2.93
C MET A 91 0.06 -17.06 -1.95
N LEU A 92 0.82 -18.16 -2.01
CA LEU A 92 0.68 -19.27 -1.06
C LEU A 92 1.00 -18.83 0.37
N ALA A 93 2.09 -18.07 0.57
CA ALA A 93 2.46 -17.55 1.88
C ALA A 93 1.39 -16.60 2.45
N LEU A 94 0.83 -15.72 1.61
CA LEU A 94 -0.27 -14.83 1.98
C LEU A 94 -1.53 -15.60 2.35
N GLY A 95 -1.91 -16.60 1.57
CA GLY A 95 -3.08 -17.44 1.84
C GLY A 95 -2.97 -18.19 3.16
N GLU A 96 -1.80 -18.79 3.43
CA GLU A 96 -1.55 -19.51 4.68
C GLU A 96 -1.57 -18.57 5.90
N ALA A 97 -0.96 -17.39 5.78
CA ALA A 97 -1.00 -16.39 6.84
C ALA A 97 -2.43 -15.86 7.09
N ALA A 98 -3.19 -15.57 6.03
CA ALA A 98 -4.59 -15.15 6.16
C ALA A 98 -5.45 -16.21 6.88
N ARG A 99 -5.27 -17.50 6.54
CA ARG A 99 -5.97 -18.62 7.19
C ARG A 99 -5.67 -18.73 8.69
N HIS A 100 -4.53 -18.23 9.14
CA HIS A 100 -4.14 -18.13 10.56
C HIS A 100 -4.59 -16.83 11.23
N GLY A 101 -5.41 -16.01 10.58
CA GLY A 101 -5.91 -14.77 11.16
C GLY A 101 -4.94 -13.59 11.08
N ALA A 102 -3.87 -13.69 10.28
CA ALA A 102 -2.86 -12.64 10.20
C ALA A 102 -3.40 -11.34 9.57
N LEU A 103 -2.86 -10.21 10.03
CA LEU A 103 -2.97 -8.93 9.35
C LEU A 103 -1.86 -8.82 8.31
N LEU A 104 -2.21 -8.88 7.04
CA LEU A 104 -1.28 -8.77 5.92
C LEU A 104 -1.18 -7.29 5.53
N ALA A 105 0.01 -6.69 5.60
CA ALA A 105 0.22 -5.28 5.22
C ALA A 105 1.10 -5.17 3.97
N LEU A 106 0.62 -4.44 2.96
CA LEU A 106 1.36 -4.16 1.74
C LEU A 106 1.20 -2.70 1.33
N LEU A 107 2.08 -2.22 0.46
CA LEU A 107 1.92 -0.92 -0.18
C LEU A 107 1.32 -1.05 -1.57
N GLY A 108 0.31 -0.23 -1.85
CA GLY A 108 -0.45 -0.27 -3.09
C GLY A 108 -0.23 0.93 -4.01
N ASP A 109 0.68 1.84 -3.68
CA ASP A 109 0.86 3.11 -4.40
C ASP A 109 1.99 3.09 -5.45
N ARG A 110 2.86 2.08 -5.49
CA ARG A 110 3.99 2.02 -6.43
C ARG A 110 4.03 0.73 -7.21
N ALA A 111 4.05 0.84 -8.53
CA ALA A 111 4.23 -0.30 -9.41
C ALA A 111 5.71 -0.60 -9.63
N ARG A 112 6.05 -1.89 -9.76
CA ARG A 112 7.38 -2.33 -10.18
C ARG A 112 7.53 -2.26 -11.69
N HIS A 113 8.78 -2.28 -12.16
CA HIS A 113 9.07 -2.36 -13.57
C HIS A 113 8.40 -3.61 -14.20
N GLY A 114 7.66 -3.41 -15.29
CA GLY A 114 6.92 -4.48 -15.97
C GLY A 114 5.65 -4.96 -15.25
N GLU A 115 5.30 -4.38 -14.11
CA GLU A 115 4.05 -4.70 -13.42
C GLU A 115 2.84 -4.10 -14.15
N ALA A 116 1.73 -4.84 -14.20
CA ALA A 116 0.48 -4.31 -14.74
C ALA A 116 -0.06 -3.16 -13.87
N THR A 117 -0.44 -2.06 -14.51
CA THR A 117 -0.93 -0.84 -13.83
C THR A 117 -2.31 -0.41 -14.32
N CYS A 118 -2.98 0.35 -13.47
CA CYS A 118 -4.22 1.07 -13.74
C CYS A 118 -3.89 2.56 -13.75
N ARG A 119 -4.09 3.25 -14.89
CA ARG A 119 -3.94 4.70 -14.94
C ARG A 119 -5.18 5.36 -14.35
N VAL A 120 -5.03 6.06 -13.24
CA VAL A 120 -6.14 6.66 -12.47
C VAL A 120 -5.86 8.14 -12.20
N PRO A 121 -6.90 8.99 -12.12
CA PRO A 121 -6.70 10.39 -11.72
C PRO A 121 -6.11 10.48 -10.31
N LEU A 122 -5.03 11.24 -10.17
CA LEU A 122 -4.41 11.58 -8.90
C LEU A 122 -3.80 12.98 -9.01
N LEU A 123 -4.28 13.90 -8.18
CA LEU A 123 -3.87 15.31 -8.13
C LEU A 123 -3.91 16.00 -9.52
N GLY A 124 -4.91 15.67 -10.32
CA GLY A 124 -5.15 16.30 -11.63
C GLY A 124 -4.46 15.65 -12.83
N ALA A 125 -3.64 14.61 -12.64
CA ALA A 125 -3.02 13.87 -13.73
C ALA A 125 -3.21 12.36 -13.59
N ALA A 126 -3.13 11.62 -14.70
CA ALA A 126 -3.30 10.17 -14.70
C ALA A 126 -2.02 9.48 -14.19
N ALA A 127 -2.07 8.88 -12.99
CA ALA A 127 -0.96 8.16 -12.38
C ALA A 127 -1.13 6.64 -12.53
N PRO A 128 -0.04 5.88 -12.77
CA PRO A 128 -0.07 4.43 -12.83
C PRO A 128 -0.03 3.83 -11.41
N LEU A 129 -1.13 3.21 -10.97
CA LEU A 129 -1.16 2.41 -9.73
C LEU A 129 -1.09 0.92 -10.03
N PRO A 130 -0.42 0.10 -9.20
CA PRO A 130 -0.29 -1.33 -9.42
C PRO A 130 -1.64 -2.06 -9.36
N ALA A 131 -1.83 -3.02 -10.25
CA ALA A 131 -3.00 -3.89 -10.24
C ALA A 131 -2.89 -5.06 -9.23
N ALA A 132 -1.67 -5.41 -8.80
CA ALA A 132 -1.42 -6.59 -7.97
C ALA A 132 -2.14 -6.57 -6.60
N PRO A 133 -2.19 -5.46 -5.84
CA PRO A 133 -2.91 -5.41 -4.56
C PRO A 133 -4.35 -5.91 -4.65
N TRP A 134 -5.06 -5.54 -5.72
CA TRP A 134 -6.47 -5.88 -5.93
C TRP A 134 -6.65 -7.34 -6.35
N ARG A 135 -5.68 -7.90 -7.10
CA ARG A 135 -5.65 -9.33 -7.42
C ARG A 135 -5.38 -10.18 -6.19
N VAL A 136 -4.46 -9.74 -5.33
CA VAL A 136 -4.17 -10.38 -4.03
C VAL A 136 -5.42 -10.33 -3.14
N ALA A 137 -6.03 -9.17 -2.97
CA ALA A 137 -7.25 -9.01 -2.19
C ALA A 137 -8.37 -9.96 -2.67
N ALA A 138 -8.56 -10.05 -3.99
CA ALA A 138 -9.55 -10.93 -4.58
C ALA A 138 -9.22 -12.42 -4.44
N ALA A 139 -7.94 -12.79 -4.43
CA ALA A 139 -7.54 -14.17 -4.21
C ALA A 139 -7.74 -14.59 -2.74
N LEU A 140 -7.51 -13.67 -1.79
CA LEU A 140 -7.58 -13.95 -0.36
C LEU A 140 -9.00 -13.98 0.20
N GLN A 141 -9.93 -13.23 -0.37
CA GLN A 141 -11.32 -13.14 0.13
C GLN A 141 -11.41 -12.71 1.61
N VAL A 142 -10.53 -11.79 2.01
CA VAL A 142 -10.45 -11.19 3.36
C VAL A 142 -10.92 -9.73 3.35
N PRO A 143 -11.29 -9.13 4.50
CA PRO A 143 -11.55 -7.71 4.59
C PRO A 143 -10.33 -6.92 4.11
N VAL A 144 -10.59 -5.83 3.39
CA VAL A 144 -9.58 -4.89 2.93
C VAL A 144 -9.76 -3.57 3.66
N LEU A 145 -8.68 -3.08 4.25
CA LEU A 145 -8.59 -1.80 4.93
C LEU A 145 -7.49 -0.95 4.29
N LEU A 146 -7.62 0.36 4.41
CA LEU A 146 -6.55 1.30 4.13
C LEU A 146 -5.90 1.77 5.43
N SER A 147 -4.60 2.07 5.37
CA SER A 147 -3.87 2.64 6.50
C SER A 147 -2.99 3.81 6.07
N PHE A 148 -3.07 4.91 6.82
CA PHE A 148 -2.22 6.09 6.64
C PHE A 148 -1.63 6.54 7.98
N GLY A 149 -0.31 6.70 8.05
CA GLY A 149 0.41 7.06 9.29
C GLY A 149 0.89 8.51 9.26
N LEU A 150 -0.02 9.49 9.23
CA LEU A 150 0.32 10.90 9.00
C LEU A 150 1.16 11.48 10.13
N TYR A 151 2.24 12.15 9.77
CA TYR A 151 2.98 13.05 10.64
C TYR A 151 2.21 14.36 10.81
N ALA A 152 1.89 14.71 12.05
CA ALA A 152 1.20 15.94 12.38
C ALA A 152 2.18 17.06 12.77
N SER A 153 2.94 16.86 13.85
CA SER A 153 3.96 17.82 14.31
C SER A 153 4.87 17.23 15.38
N ARG A 154 6.12 17.68 15.44
CA ARG A 154 7.14 17.23 16.41
C ARG A 154 7.30 15.71 16.43
N SER A 155 6.72 15.04 17.43
CA SER A 155 6.71 13.59 17.61
C SER A 155 5.28 13.03 17.63
N ARG A 156 4.33 13.76 17.03
CA ARG A 156 2.90 13.41 16.97
C ARG A 156 2.55 12.83 15.61
N TYR A 157 1.91 11.68 15.62
CA TYR A 157 1.44 10.97 14.44
C TYR A 157 -0.05 10.66 14.58
N HIS A 158 -0.76 10.68 13.46
CA HIS A 158 -2.15 10.23 13.36
C HIS A 158 -2.19 8.99 12.46
N LEU A 159 -2.52 7.86 13.05
CA LEU A 159 -2.77 6.62 12.34
C LEU A 159 -4.25 6.49 12.01
N ARG A 160 -4.58 6.37 10.73
CA ARG A 160 -5.95 6.28 10.23
C ARG A 160 -6.17 4.93 9.59
N PHE A 161 -7.19 4.22 10.05
CA PHE A 161 -7.71 3.01 9.44
C PHE A 161 -9.05 3.29 8.78
N GLU A 162 -9.21 2.80 7.55
CA GLU A 162 -10.44 2.98 6.80
C GLU A 162 -10.89 1.65 6.21
N ALA A 163 -12.18 1.30 6.36
CA ALA A 163 -12.74 0.16 5.64
C ALA A 163 -12.71 0.46 4.13
N PHE A 164 -12.23 -0.49 3.33
CA PHE A 164 -12.25 -0.40 1.88
C PHE A 164 -13.27 -1.34 1.25
N ALA A 165 -13.28 -2.60 1.69
CA ALA A 165 -14.23 -3.62 1.24
C ALA A 165 -14.25 -4.81 2.23
N GLU A 166 -15.37 -5.51 2.37
CA GLU A 166 -15.43 -6.76 3.15
C GLU A 166 -14.76 -7.95 2.44
N SER A 167 -14.71 -7.89 1.11
CA SER A 167 -13.94 -8.72 0.20
C SER A 167 -13.85 -8.00 -1.16
N ILE A 168 -12.85 -8.33 -1.98
CA ILE A 168 -12.79 -7.88 -3.37
C ILE A 168 -13.28 -9.02 -4.26
N GLU A 169 -14.29 -8.76 -5.07
CA GLU A 169 -14.77 -9.70 -6.07
C GLU A 169 -14.32 -9.25 -7.46
N LEU A 170 -13.70 -10.18 -8.18
CA LEU A 170 -13.25 -9.94 -9.55
C LEU A 170 -14.00 -10.88 -10.49
N PRO A 171 -14.72 -10.35 -11.50
CA PRO A 171 -15.37 -11.16 -12.52
C PRO A 171 -14.39 -12.13 -13.22
N ARG A 172 -14.91 -13.26 -13.70
CA ARG A 172 -14.12 -14.24 -14.48
C ARG A 172 -13.73 -13.71 -15.87
N ALA A 173 -14.64 -12.98 -16.51
CA ALA A 173 -14.40 -12.38 -17.83
C ALA A 173 -13.29 -11.33 -17.75
N ALA A 174 -12.31 -11.41 -18.65
CA ALA A 174 -11.10 -10.59 -18.59
C ALA A 174 -11.38 -9.08 -18.61
N ASP A 175 -12.28 -8.63 -19.48
CA ASP A 175 -12.61 -7.20 -19.62
C ASP A 175 -13.30 -6.66 -18.36
N ALA A 176 -14.30 -7.39 -17.87
CA ALA A 176 -15.01 -7.03 -16.64
C ALA A 176 -14.07 -7.06 -15.41
N ARG A 177 -13.09 -7.97 -15.40
CA ARG A 177 -12.04 -8.03 -14.37
C ARG A 177 -11.15 -6.80 -14.41
N ALA A 178 -10.72 -6.37 -15.59
CA ALA A 178 -9.90 -5.16 -15.75
C ALA A 178 -10.65 -3.91 -15.25
N VAL A 179 -11.94 -3.79 -15.58
CA VAL A 179 -12.80 -2.70 -15.09
C VAL A 179 -12.93 -2.71 -13.57
N ALA A 180 -13.13 -3.87 -12.94
CA ALA A 180 -13.23 -3.98 -11.49
C ALA A 180 -11.92 -3.59 -10.77
N ILE A 181 -10.77 -4.01 -11.32
CA ILE A 181 -9.46 -3.61 -10.79
C ILE A 181 -9.25 -2.09 -10.95
N GLN A 182 -9.59 -1.54 -12.11
CA GLN A 182 -9.53 -0.09 -12.38
C GLN A 182 -10.37 0.70 -11.36
N ALA A 183 -11.57 0.23 -11.04
CA ALA A 183 -12.45 0.85 -10.05
C ALA A 183 -11.85 0.82 -8.64
N CYS A 184 -11.24 -0.30 -8.24
CA CYS A 184 -10.55 -0.39 -6.95
C CYS A 184 -9.36 0.59 -6.88
N ALA A 185 -8.52 0.62 -7.92
CA ALA A 185 -7.39 1.53 -8.01
C ALA A 185 -7.84 3.00 -7.96
N ALA A 186 -8.92 3.37 -8.65
CA ALA A 186 -9.43 4.74 -8.66
C ALA A 186 -9.99 5.17 -7.29
N ARG A 187 -10.73 4.28 -6.61
CA ARG A 187 -11.21 4.53 -5.23
C ARG A 187 -10.02 4.73 -4.28
N TYR A 188 -9.01 3.89 -4.38
CA TYR A 188 -7.80 3.99 -3.58
C TYR A 188 -7.01 5.28 -3.86
N ALA A 189 -6.84 5.66 -5.13
CA ALA A 189 -6.22 6.93 -5.52
C ALA A 189 -6.96 8.13 -4.91
N ALA A 190 -8.30 8.15 -4.93
CA ALA A 190 -9.08 9.21 -4.31
C ALA A 190 -8.86 9.29 -2.79
N ARG A 191 -8.65 8.14 -2.11
CA ARG A 191 -8.31 8.13 -0.69
C ARG A 191 -6.90 8.66 -0.43
N ILE A 192 -5.90 8.26 -1.23
CA ILE A 192 -4.56 8.87 -1.18
C ILE A 192 -4.66 10.39 -1.38
N GLU A 193 -5.38 10.83 -2.42
CA GLU A 193 -5.51 12.25 -2.75
C GLU A 193 -6.10 13.06 -1.59
N ALA A 194 -7.11 12.51 -0.90
CA ALA A 194 -7.67 13.16 0.29
C ALA A 194 -6.62 13.36 1.39
N GLN A 195 -5.79 12.35 1.68
CA GLN A 195 -4.71 12.50 2.65
C GLN A 195 -3.65 13.50 2.20
N LEU A 196 -3.31 13.51 0.90
CA LEU A 196 -2.32 14.42 0.34
C LEU A 196 -2.79 15.87 0.32
N ARG A 197 -4.08 16.12 0.12
CA ARG A 197 -4.67 17.47 0.20
C ARG A 197 -4.65 18.02 1.63
N GLU A 198 -4.88 17.16 2.61
CA GLU A 198 -4.82 17.55 4.03
C GLU A 198 -3.37 17.70 4.52
N SER A 199 -2.47 16.84 4.05
CA SER A 199 -1.11 16.70 4.56
C SER A 199 -0.10 16.51 3.41
N PRO A 200 0.13 17.53 2.55
CA PRO A 200 0.93 17.38 1.33
C PRO A 200 2.38 16.99 1.59
N TYR A 201 2.98 17.48 2.68
CA TYR A 201 4.36 17.16 3.07
C TYR A 201 4.53 15.73 3.62
N ASN A 202 3.44 14.97 3.79
CA ASN A 202 3.52 13.58 4.21
C ASN A 202 3.76 12.62 3.03
N TRP A 203 3.81 13.09 1.79
CA TRP A 203 4.11 12.21 0.66
C TRP A 203 5.61 11.99 0.51
N PHE A 204 6.08 10.78 0.79
CA PHE A 204 7.49 10.40 0.64
C PHE A 204 7.82 10.03 -0.81
N ASN A 205 7.43 10.88 -1.77
CA ASN A 205 7.67 10.67 -3.19
C ASN A 205 8.85 11.51 -3.70
N PHE A 206 9.92 10.84 -4.13
CA PHE A 206 11.17 11.47 -4.60
C PHE A 206 11.51 11.11 -6.06
N TYR A 207 10.55 10.58 -6.81
CA TYR A 207 10.71 10.20 -8.22
C TYR A 207 9.48 10.61 -9.04
N ASP A 208 9.57 10.49 -10.37
CA ASP A 208 8.41 10.72 -11.25
C ASP A 208 7.34 9.64 -11.03
N PHE A 209 6.35 9.98 -10.23
CA PHE A 209 5.24 9.11 -9.88
C PHE A 209 4.26 8.92 -11.05
N TRP A 210 4.09 9.93 -11.89
CA TRP A 210 3.10 9.90 -12.97
C TRP A 210 3.61 9.17 -14.20
N GLN A 211 4.94 9.03 -14.35
CA GLN A 211 5.59 8.38 -15.49
C GLN A 211 4.94 8.87 -16.79
N THR A 212 4.82 10.20 -16.88
CA THR A 212 4.15 10.82 -18.02
C THR A 212 5.03 10.52 -19.23
N PRO A 213 4.53 9.87 -20.30
CA PRO A 213 5.30 9.73 -21.51
C PRO A 213 5.78 11.12 -21.92
N GLU A 214 7.09 11.29 -22.14
CA GLU A 214 7.59 12.55 -22.70
C GLU A 214 6.77 12.83 -23.97
N LEU A 215 6.17 14.01 -24.04
CA LEU A 215 5.66 14.55 -25.29
C LEU A 215 6.87 14.74 -26.19
N VAL A 216 7.25 13.69 -26.92
CA VAL A 216 8.16 13.83 -28.05
C VAL A 216 7.45 14.82 -28.99
N PRO A 217 7.98 16.03 -29.21
CA PRO A 217 7.38 16.92 -30.19
C PRO A 217 7.35 16.15 -31.49
N ALA A 218 6.17 16.04 -32.11
CA ALA A 218 6.07 15.45 -33.44
C ALA A 218 7.12 16.15 -34.30
N ALA A 219 8.08 15.36 -34.83
CA ALA A 219 9.07 15.86 -35.74
C ALA A 219 8.31 16.65 -36.80
N GLY A 220 8.50 17.98 -36.78
CA GLY A 220 7.74 18.87 -37.63
C GLY A 220 7.87 18.41 -39.06
N ASP A 221 6.74 18.29 -39.73
CA ASP A 221 6.66 18.26 -41.18
C ASP A 221 7.45 19.45 -41.74
N ALA A 222 8.71 19.20 -42.09
CA ALA A 222 9.47 20.04 -42.99
C ALA A 222 9.52 19.33 -44.35
N ALA A 223 8.33 19.14 -44.94
CA ALA A 223 8.17 18.89 -46.36
C ALA A 223 7.73 20.21 -47.03
N GLY A 224 8.62 20.79 -47.84
CA GLY A 224 8.23 21.51 -49.05
C GLY A 224 8.04 23.02 -48.99
N ALA A 225 9.11 23.75 -49.33
CA ALA A 225 9.09 24.87 -50.30
C ALA A 225 10.53 24.97 -50.83
N GLY A 226 10.87 24.78 -52.11
CA GLY A 226 10.14 25.20 -53.30
C GLY A 226 10.46 26.65 -53.58
N GLY A 227 11.61 26.91 -54.22
CA GLY A 227 12.08 28.24 -54.64
C GLY A 227 13.55 28.23 -55.05
#